data_AF-A0A914QI88-F1
#
_entry.id   AF-A0A914QI88-F1
#
_cell.length_a   1.000
_cell.length_b   1.000
_cell.length_c   1.000
_cell.angle_alpha   90.00
_cell.angle_beta   90.00
_cell.angle_gamma   90.00
#
_symmetry.space_group_name_H-M   'P 1'
#
loop_
_entity.id
_entity.type
_entity.pdbx_description
1 polymer ?
#
loop_
_entity_poly.entity_id
_entity_poly.type
_entity_poly.pdbx_seq_one_letter_code
_entity_poly.pdbx_strand_id
1 'polypeptide(L)'
;MAALAADPPAAAVPAAGGTSTHQLVNSGASRLAFKIKSSNNAQYRLKPAFGFVEPGASAPLEITRLAGPPKEDKMVVQFAEVAPDATDAQAPFKAGPAAGEVVIPVSAT
;
A
#
# COMPACT_ATOMS: atom_id res chain seq x y z
N MET A 1 -1.31 -15.01 12.65
CA MET A 1 -0.28 -13.96 12.50
C MET A 1 -0.53 -13.31 11.16
N ALA A 2 -1.02 -12.07 11.15
CA ALA A 2 -1.17 -11.32 9.91
C ALA A 2 0.21 -11.07 9.30
N ALA A 3 0.37 -11.42 8.02
CA ALA A 3 1.62 -11.27 7.28
C ALA A 3 1.28 -10.64 5.93
N LEU A 4 1.34 -9.32 5.86
CA LEU A 4 1.26 -8.58 4.61
C LEU A 4 2.67 -8.23 4.15
N ALA A 5 2.97 -8.47 2.88
CA ALA A 5 4.22 -8.06 2.24
C ALA A 5 3.93 -7.29 0.95
N ALA A 6 4.85 -6.43 0.52
CA ALA A 6 4.80 -5.77 -0.78
C ALA A 6 5.87 -6.37 -1.69
N ASP A 7 5.50 -6.71 -2.93
CA ASP A 7 6.41 -7.23 -3.95
C ASP A 7 6.26 -6.47 -5.28
N PRO A 8 7.27 -5.73 -5.76
CA PRO A 8 8.58 -5.53 -5.15
C PRO A 8 8.50 -4.82 -3.78
N PRO A 9 9.48 -5.01 -2.87
CA PRO A 9 9.47 -4.36 -1.56
C PRO A 9 9.86 -2.87 -1.62
N ALA A 10 10.42 -2.41 -2.74
CA ALA A 10 10.87 -1.04 -2.97
C ALA A 10 10.50 -0.61 -4.40
N ALA A 11 10.26 0.68 -4.59
CA ALA A 11 9.94 1.26 -5.89
C ALA A 11 11.07 2.16 -6.38
N ALA A 12 11.46 2.03 -7.65
CA ALA A 12 12.32 2.98 -8.35
C ALA A 12 11.58 3.52 -9.56
N VAL A 13 11.46 4.84 -9.67
CA VAL A 13 10.70 5.52 -10.73
C VAL A 13 11.46 6.74 -11.25
N PRO A 14 11.33 7.10 -12.53
CA PRO A 14 11.95 8.32 -13.05
C PRO A 14 11.36 9.57 -12.42
N ALA A 15 12.20 10.56 -12.11
CA ALA A 15 11.78 11.88 -11.62
C ALA A 15 10.88 12.62 -12.63
N ALA A 16 11.08 12.36 -13.92
CA ALA A 16 10.24 12.87 -15.02
C ALA A 16 8.81 12.30 -15.04
N GLY A 17 8.55 11.24 -14.26
CA GLY A 17 7.26 10.56 -14.18
C GLY A 17 7.35 9.10 -14.61
N GLY A 18 6.46 8.28 -14.06
CA GLY A 18 6.41 6.85 -14.33
C GLY A 18 5.45 6.10 -13.41
N THR A 19 5.31 4.80 -13.62
CA THR A 19 4.44 3.94 -12.82
C THR A 19 5.23 2.76 -12.27
N SER A 20 5.00 2.42 -11.01
CA SER A 20 5.50 1.19 -10.40
C SER A 20 4.33 0.40 -9.84
N THR A 21 4.28 -0.90 -10.14
CA THR A 21 3.23 -1.80 -9.67
C THR A 21 3.80 -2.74 -8.63
N HIS A 22 3.11 -2.84 -7.50
CA HIS A 22 3.43 -3.72 -6.38
C HIS A 22 2.27 -4.67 -6.13
N GLN A 23 2.56 -5.85 -5.60
CA GLN A 23 1.60 -6.83 -5.13
C GLN A 23 1.62 -6.83 -3.61
N LEU A 24 0.50 -6.50 -3.00
CA LEU A 24 0.29 -6.65 -1.56
C LEU A 24 -0.13 -8.09 -1.30
N VAL A 25 0.81 -8.92 -0.85
CA VAL A 25 0.62 -10.37 -0.64
C VAL A 25 0.21 -10.63 0.80
N ASN A 26 -0.97 -11.22 1.00
CA ASN A 26 -1.43 -11.66 2.31
C ASN A 26 -1.15 -13.16 2.49
N SER A 27 -0.07 -13.50 3.19
CA SER A 27 0.25 -14.88 3.55
C SER A 27 -0.38 -15.32 4.88
N GLY A 28 -1.22 -14.47 5.47
CA GLY A 28 -2.01 -14.78 6.66
C GLY A 28 -3.26 -15.60 6.38
N ALA A 29 -3.92 -16.04 7.45
CA ALA A 29 -5.18 -16.81 7.40
C ALA A 29 -6.44 -15.94 7.49
N SER A 30 -6.30 -14.65 7.83
CA SER A 30 -7.41 -13.69 7.99
C SER A 30 -7.50 -12.76 6.78
N ARG A 31 -8.71 -12.32 6.46
CA ARG A 31 -8.93 -11.26 5.46
C ARG A 31 -8.37 -9.95 6.01
N LEU A 32 -7.59 -9.24 5.19
CA LEU A 32 -6.97 -7.99 5.59
C LEU A 32 -7.60 -6.83 4.83
N ALA A 33 -7.92 -5.75 5.53
CA ALA A 33 -8.07 -4.43 4.92
C ALA A 33 -6.74 -3.71 4.94
N PHE A 34 -6.45 -2.91 3.92
CA PHE A 34 -5.27 -2.05 3.87
C PHE A 34 -5.62 -0.58 3.59
N LYS A 35 -4.76 0.31 4.09
CA LYS A 35 -4.76 1.76 3.85
C LYS A 35 -3.36 2.21 3.51
N ILE A 36 -3.22 2.96 2.44
CA ILE A 36 -1.93 3.47 1.99
C ILE A 36 -1.78 4.95 2.35
N LYS A 37 -0.64 5.29 2.93
CA LYS A 37 -0.23 6.67 3.22
C LYS A 37 1.05 6.97 2.44
N SER A 38 1.10 8.12 1.79
CA SER A 38 2.30 8.62 1.13
C SER A 38 2.95 9.74 1.95
N SER A 39 4.28 9.81 1.97
CA SER A 39 5.01 11.01 2.41
C SER A 39 4.83 12.21 1.47
N ASN A 40 4.38 12.00 0.24
CA ASN A 40 4.36 13.01 -0.81
C ASN A 40 3.17 12.83 -1.77
N ASN A 41 2.02 13.36 -1.36
CA ASN A 41 0.80 13.33 -2.19
C ASN A 41 0.80 14.39 -3.32
N ALA A 42 1.78 15.31 -3.35
CA ALA A 42 1.87 16.29 -4.44
C ALA A 42 2.33 15.61 -5.74
N GLN A 43 3.31 14.71 -5.63
CA GLN A 43 3.99 14.11 -6.78
C GLN A 43 3.65 12.64 -7.01
N TYR A 44 2.90 12.01 -6.10
CA TYR A 44 2.46 10.62 -6.27
C TYR A 44 0.93 10.50 -6.32
N ARG A 45 0.47 9.54 -7.10
CA ARG A 45 -0.90 9.03 -7.10
C ARG A 45 -0.86 7.55 -6.78
N LEU A 46 -1.72 7.11 -5.86
CA LEU A 46 -1.78 5.73 -5.38
C LEU A 46 -3.12 5.14 -5.74
N LYS A 47 -3.12 3.96 -6.35
CA LYS A 47 -4.34 3.25 -6.72
C LYS A 47 -4.23 1.75 -6.45
N PRO A 48 -5.11 1.16 -5.63
CA PRO A 48 -6.10 1.81 -4.77
C PRO A 48 -5.48 2.36 -3.47
N ALA A 49 -6.07 3.40 -2.86
CA ALA A 49 -5.62 3.91 -1.55
C ALA A 49 -6.12 3.08 -0.37
N PHE A 50 -7.22 2.34 -0.56
CA PHE A 50 -7.81 1.41 0.38
C PHE A 50 -8.28 0.17 -0.37
N GLY A 51 -8.24 -0.98 0.28
CA GLY A 51 -8.76 -2.21 -0.32
C GLY A 51 -8.71 -3.38 0.64
N PHE A 52 -9.04 -4.56 0.11
CA PHE A 52 -8.96 -5.82 0.82
C PHE A 52 -7.95 -6.74 0.14
N VAL A 53 -7.34 -7.62 0.94
CA VAL A 53 -6.56 -8.75 0.46
C VAL A 53 -7.06 -10.01 1.14
N GLU A 54 -7.58 -10.94 0.35
CA GLU A 54 -8.05 -12.24 0.86
C GLU A 54 -6.88 -13.08 1.40
N PRO A 55 -7.13 -14.02 2.33
CA PRO A 55 -6.12 -14.96 2.79
C PRO A 55 -5.48 -15.72 1.63
N GLY A 56 -4.15 -15.74 1.55
CA GLY A 56 -3.41 -16.43 0.48
C GLY A 56 -3.46 -15.75 -0.89
N ALA A 57 -4.05 -14.55 -0.99
CA ALA A 57 -4.15 -13.78 -2.22
C ALA A 57 -3.22 -12.57 -2.23
N SER A 58 -3.15 -11.90 -3.38
CA SER A 58 -2.50 -10.60 -3.52
C SER A 58 -3.44 -9.55 -4.09
N ALA A 59 -3.20 -8.28 -3.75
CA ALA A 59 -3.87 -7.14 -4.35
C ALA A 59 -2.86 -6.22 -5.04
N PRO A 60 -3.12 -5.76 -6.28
CA PRO A 60 -2.22 -4.84 -6.96
C PRO A 60 -2.30 -3.43 -6.36
N LEU A 61 -1.15 -2.79 -6.25
CA LEU A 61 -0.94 -1.40 -5.87
C LEU A 61 -0.15 -0.71 -6.97
N GLU A 62 -0.75 0.28 -7.61
CA GLU A 62 -0.11 1.15 -8.59
C GLU A 62 0.33 2.46 -7.91
N ILE A 63 1.63 2.74 -8.02
CA ILE A 63 2.28 3.98 -7.61
C ILE A 63 2.63 4.75 -8.87
N THR A 64 1.90 5.82 -9.15
CA THR A 64 2.19 6.73 -10.27
C THR A 64 2.96 7.94 -9.76
N ARG A 65 4.16 8.16 -10.28
CA ARG A 65 4.97 9.36 -10.10
C ARG A 65 4.63 10.39 -11.17
N LEU A 66 4.36 11.62 -10.74
CA LEU A 66 4.26 12.80 -11.58
C LEU A 66 5.61 13.47 -11.72
N ALA A 67 5.80 14.24 -12.79
CA ALA A 67 7.03 14.99 -13.03
C ALA A 67 7.35 15.91 -11.84
N GLY A 68 8.58 15.86 -11.35
CA GLY A 68 9.06 16.70 -10.26
C GLY A 68 10.49 16.38 -9.86
N PRO A 69 11.12 17.15 -8.95
CA PRO A 69 12.50 16.93 -8.53
C PRO A 69 12.76 15.51 -8.04
N PRO A 70 13.96 14.95 -8.31
CA PRO A 70 14.44 13.70 -7.71
C PRO A 70 14.33 13.76 -6.19
N LYS A 71 13.79 12.70 -5.59
CA LYS A 71 13.55 12.65 -4.15
C LYS A 71 13.30 11.22 -3.68
N GLU A 72 13.82 10.92 -2.50
CA GLU A 72 13.45 9.74 -1.72
C GLU A 72 12.16 9.99 -0.93
N ASP A 73 11.18 9.14 -1.14
CA ASP A 73 9.87 9.16 -0.50
C ASP A 73 9.55 7.77 0.07
N LYS A 74 8.48 7.67 0.88
CA LYS A 74 8.02 6.38 1.41
C LYS A 74 6.52 6.26 1.32
N MET A 75 6.06 5.06 0.99
CA MET A 75 4.66 4.65 1.09
C MET A 75 4.51 3.71 2.27
N VAL A 76 3.55 3.99 3.14
CA VAL A 76 3.25 3.17 4.32
C VAL A 76 1.90 2.51 4.09
N VAL A 77 1.90 1.19 3.96
CA VAL A 77 0.72 0.34 3.83
C VAL A 77 0.36 -0.16 5.22
N GLN A 78 -0.65 0.44 5.82
CA GLN A 78 -1.21 -0.01 7.10
C GLN A 78 -2.25 -1.09 6.83
N PHE A 79 -2.30 -2.14 7.64
CA PHE A 79 -3.26 -3.23 7.48
C PHE A 79 -3.93 -3.60 8.79
N ALA A 80 -5.15 -4.14 8.69
CA ALA A 80 -5.94 -4.61 9.82
C ALA A 80 -6.71 -5.87 9.43
N GLU A 81 -6.84 -6.82 10.36
CA GLU A 81 -7.72 -7.97 10.18
C GLU A 81 -9.19 -7.52 10.18
N VAL A 82 -9.97 -8.06 9.26
CA VAL A 82 -11.40 -7.75 9.11
C VAL A 82 -12.22 -9.02 8.98
N ALA A 83 -13.51 -8.92 9.31
CA ALA A 83 -14.44 -10.02 9.12
C ALA A 83 -14.60 -10.35 7.61
N PRO A 84 -14.88 -11.62 7.24
CA PRO A 84 -15.04 -12.01 5.84
C PRO A 84 -16.14 -11.25 5.10
N ASP A 85 -17.19 -10.84 5.80
CA ASP A 85 -18.33 -10.08 5.30
C ASP A 85 -18.15 -8.55 5.34
N ALA A 86 -16.96 -8.06 5.74
CA ALA A 86 -16.66 -6.64 5.74
C ALA A 86 -16.81 -6.04 4.33
N THR A 87 -17.55 -4.94 4.24
CA THR A 87 -17.81 -4.21 2.99
C THR A 87 -17.06 -2.87 2.91
N ASP A 88 -16.69 -2.27 4.04
CA ASP A 88 -15.93 -1.02 4.11
C ASP A 88 -14.48 -1.25 4.56
N ALA A 89 -13.53 -1.17 3.61
CA ALA A 89 -12.10 -1.30 3.89
C ALA A 89 -11.54 -0.12 4.72
N GLN A 90 -12.27 1.00 4.80
CA GLN A 90 -11.85 2.17 5.56
C GLN A 90 -12.24 2.09 7.04
N ALA A 91 -13.32 1.37 7.36
CA ALA A 91 -13.85 1.23 8.72
C ALA A 91 -12.78 0.88 9.77
N PRO A 92 -11.90 -0.13 9.58
CA PRO A 92 -10.90 -0.47 10.60
C PRO A 92 -9.89 0.66 10.88
N PHE A 93 -9.63 1.54 9.91
CA PHE A 93 -8.69 2.65 10.04
C PHE A 93 -9.31 3.93 10.61
N LYS A 94 -10.61 3.92 10.91
CA LYS A 94 -11.31 5.00 11.63
C LYS A 94 -11.41 4.71 13.13
N ALA A 95 -11.41 3.44 13.52
CA ALA A 95 -11.77 2.98 14.86
C ALA A 95 -10.59 2.70 15.81
N GLY A 96 -9.34 2.65 15.32
CA GLY A 96 -8.19 2.34 16.18
C GLY A 96 -6.87 2.14 15.41
N PRO A 97 -5.78 1.77 16.12
CA PRO A 97 -4.49 1.51 15.50
C PRO A 97 -4.55 0.32 14.53
N ALA A 98 -3.79 0.41 13.45
CA ALA A 98 -3.64 -0.69 12.49
C ALA A 98 -3.00 -1.91 13.16
N ALA A 99 -3.33 -3.11 12.69
CA ALA A 99 -2.71 -4.35 13.18
C ALA A 99 -1.21 -4.42 12.85
N GLY A 100 -0.80 -3.75 11.77
CA GLY A 100 0.60 -3.58 11.40
C GLY A 100 0.76 -2.64 10.23
N GLU A 101 2.02 -2.44 9.81
CA GLU A 101 2.35 -1.65 8.63
C GLU A 101 3.54 -2.21 7.85
N VAL A 102 3.54 -1.96 6.55
CA VAL A 102 4.62 -2.26 5.61
C VAL A 102 5.09 -0.95 5.01
N VAL A 103 6.40 -0.73 4.95
CA VAL A 103 7.00 0.47 4.36
C VAL A 103 7.62 0.10 3.02
N ILE A 104 7.18 0.77 1.96
CA ILE A 104 7.75 0.68 0.61
C ILE A 104 8.56 1.97 0.39
N PRO A 105 9.89 1.92 0.41
CA PRO A 105 10.70 3.07 0.00
C PRO A 105 10.52 3.31 -1.50
N VAL A 106 10.45 4.59 -1.88
CA VAL A 106 10.24 5.03 -3.26
C VAL A 106 11.32 6.03 -3.64
N SER A 107 12.20 5.62 -4.54
CA SER A 107 13.28 6.45 -5.06
C SER A 107 12.86 7.05 -6.40
N ALA A 108 12.74 8.39 -6.46
CA ALA A 108 12.57 9.11 -7.72
C ALA A 108 13.92 9.68 -8.18
N THR A 109 14.46 9.15 -9.29
CA THR A 109 15.76 9.55 -9.85
C THR A 109 15.71 10.02 -11.29
#